data_AF-A0A3M2GFK1-F1
#
_entry.id   AF-A0A3M2GFK1-F1
#
_cell.length_a   1.000
_cell.length_b   1.000
_cell.length_c   1.000
_cell.angle_alpha   90.00
_cell.angle_beta   90.00
_cell.angle_gamma   90.00
#
_symmetry.space_group_name_H-M   'P 1'
#
loop_
_entity.id
_entity.type
_entity.pdbx_description
1 polymer ?
#
loop_
_entity_poly.entity_id
_entity_poly.type
_entity_poly.pdbx_seq_one_letter_code
_entity_poly.pdbx_strand_id
1 'polypeptide(L)' 'LYDQHSPSASGARGLATGRVFTRDGRLVASVVQEGLIRLVGDRAGGDRT' A
#
# COMPACT_ATOMS: atom_id res chain seq x y z
N LEU A 1 -12.76 12.93 0.56
CA LEU A 1 -11.81 12.35 -0.42
C LEU A 1 -10.62 11.77 0.34
N TYR A 2 -10.12 10.60 -0.04
CA TYR A 2 -8.82 10.10 0.45
C TYR A 2 -7.88 9.90 -0.74
N ASP A 3 -6.90 10.78 -0.87
CA ASP A 3 -5.87 10.74 -1.90
C ASP A 3 -4.65 9.98 -1.38
N GLN A 4 -4.15 9.00 -2.14
CA GLN A 4 -3.07 8.11 -1.73
C GLN A 4 -2.07 7.89 -2.86
N HIS A 5 -0.78 7.89 -2.51
CA HIS A 5 0.29 7.53 -3.44
C HIS A 5 1.45 6.85 -2.71
N SER A 6 2.27 6.12 -3.46
CA SER A 6 3.45 5.43 -2.96
C SER A 6 4.72 6.03 -3.57
N PRO A 7 5.58 6.71 -2.78
CA PRO A 7 6.84 7.22 -3.28
C PRO A 7 7.93 6.14 -3.43
N SER A 8 7.81 4.99 -2.75
CA SER A 8 8.85 3.95 -2.79
C SER A 8 8.33 2.57 -2.39
N ALA A 9 8.86 1.54 -3.04
CA ALA A 9 8.77 0.16 -2.62
C ALA A 9 10.11 -0.55 -2.86
N SER A 10 10.76 -0.99 -1.80
CA SER A 10 12.05 -1.67 -1.86
C SER A 10 12.28 -2.49 -0.58
N GLY A 11 13.19 -3.48 -0.64
CA GLY A 11 13.54 -4.28 0.55
C GLY A 11 12.36 -5.03 1.17
N ALA A 12 11.40 -5.49 0.36
CA ALA A 12 10.14 -6.09 0.81
C ALA A 12 9.26 -5.18 1.68
N ARG A 13 9.44 -3.85 1.61
CA ARG A 13 8.59 -2.85 2.26
C ARG A 13 8.00 -1.91 1.22
N GLY A 14 6.80 -1.40 1.50
CA GLY A 14 6.17 -0.32 0.74
C GLY A 14 5.86 0.85 1.66
N LEU A 15 6.26 2.06 1.26
CA LEU A 15 5.88 3.29 1.93
C LEU A 15 4.70 3.90 1.19
N ALA A 16 3.61 4.17 1.90
CA ALA A 16 2.44 4.86 1.37
C ALA A 16 2.20 6.15 2.16
N THR A 17 1.77 7.17 1.43
CA THR A 17 1.35 8.45 2.01
C THR A 17 -0.05 8.79 1.52
N GLY A 18 -0.83 9.48 2.34
CA GLY A 18 -2.15 9.94 1.91
C GLY A 18 -2.68 11.16 2.66
N ARG A 19 -3.72 11.76 2.10
CA ARG A 19 -4.37 12.98 2.60
C ARG A 19 -5.89 12.80 2.57
N VAL A 20 -6.54 13.05 3.70
CA VAL A 20 -7.99 12.94 3.87
C VAL A 20 -8.60 14.34 3.87
N PHE A 21 -9.60 14.55 3.01
CA PHE A 21 -10.32 15.82 2.87
C PHE A 21 -11.81 15.64 3.14
N THR A 22 -12.43 16.68 3.69
CA THR A 22 -13.89 16.83 3.77
C THR A 22 -14.50 17.02 2.37
N ARG A 23 -15.84 17.03 2.27
CA ARG A 23 -16.55 17.22 1.00
C ARG A 23 -16.38 18.64 0.42
N ASP A 24 -16.22 19.63 1.29
CA ASP A 24 -15.90 21.03 0.96
C ASP A 24 -14.41 21.28 0.70
N GLY A 25 -13.57 20.23 0.70
CA GLY A 25 -12.17 20.30 0.28
C GLY A 25 -11.17 20.64 1.37
N ARG A 26 -11.59 20.78 2.63
CA ARG A 26 -10.68 21.03 3.76
C ARG A 26 -9.87 19.79 4.11
N LEU A 27 -8.56 19.93 4.26
CA LEU A 27 -7.68 18.87 4.75
C LEU A 27 -8.01 18.54 6.22
N VAL A 28 -8.18 17.25 6.51
CA VAL A 28 -8.53 16.72 7.84
C VAL A 28 -7.34 15.99 8.45
N ALA A 29 -6.63 15.20 7.66
CA ALA A 29 -5.49 14.41 8.14
C ALA A 29 -4.48 14.11 7.04
N SER A 30 -3.23 13.94 7.44
CA SER A 30 -2.16 13.35 6.64
C SER A 30 -1.77 12.01 7.25
N VAL A 31 -1.50 11.02 6.40
CA VAL A 31 -1.20 9.64 6.80
C VAL A 31 0.14 9.21 6.20
N VAL A 32 0.92 8.48 7.00
CA VAL A 32 2.09 7.72 6.55
C VAL A 32 1.91 6.29 7.02
N GLN A 33 2.17 5.32 6.14
CA GLN A 33 2.14 3.90 6.48
C GLN A 33 3.30 3.19 5.81
N GLU A 34 3.94 2.28 6.55
CA GLU A 34 4.93 1.37 6.00
C GLU A 34 4.48 -0.08 6.20
N GLY A 35 4.34 -0.84 5.11
CA GLY A 35 3.86 -2.22 5.13
C GLY A 35 4.91 -3.22 4.64
N LEU A 36 4.80 -4.49 5.05
CA LEU A 36 5.53 -5.60 4.44
C LEU A 36 4.87 -6.00 3.13
N ILE A 37 5.65 -6.13 2.06
CA ILE A 37 5.22 -6.67 0.77
C ILE A 37 5.91 -8.02 0.58
N ARG A 38 5.11 -9.10 0.55
CA ARG A 38 5.61 -10.46 0.32
C ARG A 38 5.18 -10.94 -1.05
N LEU A 39 6.16 -11.27 -1.90
CA LEU A 39 5.89 -12.05 -3.11
C LEU A 39 5.50 -13.46 -2.69
N VAL A 40 4.28 -13.86 -2.99
CA VAL A 40 3.86 -15.25 -2.87
C VAL A 40 4.19 -15.89 -4.21
N GLY A 41 5.06 -16.89 -4.20
CA GLY A 41 5.39 -17.65 -5.42
C GLY A 41 4.15 -18.30 -6.02
N ASP A 42 4.20 -18.58 -7.32
CA ASP A 42 3.15 -19.37 -7.96
C ASP A 42 3.10 -20.75 -7.29
N ARG A 43 1.92 -21.25 -6.96
CA ARG A 43 1.78 -22.66 -6.53
C ARG A 43 1.89 -23.56 -7.77
N ALA A 44 3.05 -23.56 -8.41
CA ALA A 44 3.46 -24.59 -9.35
C ALA A 44 4.06 -25.76 -8.56
N GLY A 45 3.18 -26.49 -7.87
CA GLY A 45 3.51 -27.65 -7.06
C GLY A 45 2.31 -28.59 -6.97
N GLY A 46 1.65 -28.81 -8.11
CA GLY A 46 0.63 -29.83 -8.27
C GLY A 46 1.26 -31.10 -8.85
N ASP A 47 2.24 -31.67 -8.16
CA ASP A 47 2.51 -33.10 -8.33
C ASP A 47 1.54 -33.84 -7.40
N ARG A 48 0.41 -34.22 -8.00
CA ARG A 48 -0.45 -35.27 -7.46
C ARG A 48 0.00 -36.57 -8.13
N THR A 49 0.95 -37.24 -7.50
CA THR A 49 1.16 -38.67 -7.64
C THR A 49 0.98 -39.34 -6.29
#